data_AF-A0A383AZH3-F1
#
_entry.id   AF-A0A383AZH3-F1
#
_cell.length_a   1.000
_cell.length_b   1.000
_cell.length_c   1.000
_cell.angle_alpha   90.00
_cell.angle_beta   90.00
_cell.angle_gamma   90.00
#
_symmetry.space_group_name_H-M   'P 1'
#
loop_
_entity.id
_entity.type
_entity.pdbx_description
1 polymer ?
#
loop_
_entity_poly.entity_id
_entity_poly.type
_entity_poly.pdbx_seq_one_letter_code
_entity_poly.pdbx_strand_id
1 'polypeptide(L)'
;SSFRIWPDILAEKLEMECINFAEPGAGNEHIFSTLLDAMVDTSKKEIGLVFAMWSEFPRLDFESVNGWVKTRPRKWQKENKPNNLNWEFSRYLKELGIGMKDAPFSKSLRYFFSLQNICENMRIPYLQMQGILPCVRPKWLLESSFIDKIDENTFIGWPMVPELRGYCLSNMLLKEHVMSDLHPNEEGHKYIAELVYGRINNEG
;
A
#
# COMPACT_ATOMS: atom_id res chain seq x y z
N SER A 1 -6.53 22.76 -11.57
CA SER A 1 -7.49 22.38 -10.52
C SER A 1 -6.97 21.15 -9.81
N SER A 2 -6.70 21.23 -8.51
CA SER A 2 -6.55 20.03 -7.68
C SER A 2 -7.95 19.56 -7.31
N PHE A 3 -8.37 18.40 -7.81
CA PHE A 3 -9.57 17.75 -7.30
C PHE A 3 -9.28 17.17 -5.90
N ARG A 4 -10.33 16.95 -5.11
CA ARG A 4 -10.21 16.29 -3.82
C ARG A 4 -9.82 14.83 -4.01
N ILE A 5 -8.94 14.35 -3.15
CA ILE A 5 -8.49 12.96 -3.18
C ILE A 5 -9.41 12.08 -2.33
N TRP A 6 -9.42 10.79 -2.64
CA TRP A 6 -10.33 9.82 -2.03
C TRP A 6 -10.28 9.76 -0.49
N PRO A 7 -9.12 9.94 0.19
CA PRO A 7 -9.09 9.97 1.66
C PRO A 7 -9.91 11.14 2.23
N ASP A 8 -9.80 12.33 1.63
CA ASP A 8 -10.55 13.50 2.06
C ASP A 8 -12.06 13.35 1.82
N ILE A 9 -12.44 12.69 0.72
CA ILE A 9 -13.85 12.42 0.39
C ILE A 9 -14.41 11.39 1.37
N LEU A 10 -13.65 10.34 1.68
CA LEU A 10 -14.04 9.30 2.64
C LEU A 10 -14.19 9.88 4.05
N ALA A 11 -13.23 10.70 4.50
CA ALA A 11 -13.26 11.28 5.83
C ALA A 11 -14.49 12.18 6.04
N GLU A 12 -14.87 12.99 5.04
CA GLU A 12 -16.11 13.77 5.10
C GLU A 12 -17.36 12.89 5.24
N LYS A 13 -17.44 11.79 4.48
CA LYS A 13 -18.57 10.84 4.57
C LYS A 13 -18.66 10.14 5.93
N LEU A 14 -17.53 9.96 6.60
CA LEU A 14 -17.45 9.35 7.93
C LEU A 14 -17.54 10.39 9.05
N GLU A 15 -17.65 11.69 8.72
CA GLU A 15 -17.60 12.80 9.67
C GLU A 15 -16.31 12.77 10.53
N MET A 16 -15.18 12.42 9.90
CA MET A 16 -13.86 12.30 10.52
C MET A 16 -12.86 13.30 9.94
N GLU A 17 -11.78 13.58 10.68
CA GLU A 17 -10.60 14.26 10.16
C GLU A 17 -9.70 13.27 9.39
N CYS A 18 -9.18 13.68 8.22
CA CYS A 18 -8.21 12.88 7.47
C CYS A 18 -6.79 13.30 7.83
N ILE A 19 -6.01 12.36 8.39
CA ILE A 19 -4.55 12.50 8.53
C ILE A 19 -3.88 11.60 7.48
N ASN A 20 -3.27 12.22 6.47
CA ASN A 20 -2.77 11.51 5.30
C ASN A 20 -1.23 11.47 5.26
N PHE A 21 -0.67 10.26 5.36
CA PHE A 21 0.78 10.00 5.31
C PHE A 21 1.25 9.47 3.94
N ALA A 22 0.40 9.52 2.92
CA ALA A 22 0.72 9.00 1.60
C ALA A 22 1.77 9.89 0.91
N GLU A 23 2.83 9.26 0.41
CA GLU A 23 3.87 9.95 -0.33
C GLU A 23 4.19 9.27 -1.67
N PRO A 24 4.42 10.05 -2.75
CA PRO A 24 4.86 9.51 -4.03
C PRO A 24 6.12 8.66 -3.87
N GLY A 25 6.13 7.50 -4.50
CA GLY A 25 7.29 6.60 -4.48
C GLY A 25 7.50 5.82 -3.18
N ALA A 26 6.70 6.02 -2.13
CA ALA A 26 6.81 5.27 -0.88
C ALA A 26 6.54 3.77 -1.10
N GLY A 27 7.32 2.94 -0.41
CA GLY A 27 7.10 1.51 -0.28
C GLY A 27 6.32 1.15 0.99
N ASN A 28 6.19 -0.15 1.22
CA ASN A 28 5.36 -0.67 2.31
C ASN A 28 5.99 -0.49 3.70
N GLU A 29 7.31 -0.31 3.77
CA GLU A 29 7.98 -0.03 5.04
C GLU A 29 7.65 1.38 5.51
N HIS A 30 7.76 2.37 4.62
CA HIS A 30 7.33 3.73 4.94
C HIS A 30 5.85 3.78 5.35
N ILE A 31 4.95 3.14 4.57
CA ILE A 31 3.51 3.12 4.88
C ILE A 31 3.26 2.51 6.27
N PHE A 32 3.89 1.38 6.56
CA PHE A 32 3.73 0.71 7.85
C PHE A 32 4.27 1.57 9.00
N SER A 33 5.49 2.08 8.87
CA SER A 33 6.15 2.87 9.93
C SER A 33 5.39 4.15 10.23
N THR A 34 5.01 4.94 9.21
CA THR A 34 4.33 6.22 9.46
C THR A 34 2.93 6.03 10.04
N LEU A 35 2.21 4.97 9.65
CA LEU A 35 0.94 4.62 10.30
C LEU A 35 1.16 4.22 11.76
N LEU A 36 2.19 3.39 12.03
CA LEU A 36 2.50 2.95 13.39
C LEU A 36 2.87 4.12 14.30
N ASP A 37 3.74 5.01 13.85
CA ASP A 37 4.15 6.20 14.60
C ASP A 37 2.94 7.08 14.93
N ALA A 38 2.09 7.34 13.93
CA ALA A 38 0.87 8.11 14.12
C ALA A 38 -0.10 7.45 15.12
N MET A 39 -0.23 6.12 15.08
CA MET A 39 -1.06 5.36 16.02
C MET A 39 -0.53 5.39 17.45
N VAL A 40 0.80 5.47 17.62
CA VAL A 40 1.45 5.56 18.94
C VAL A 40 1.33 6.97 19.51
N ASP A 41 1.49 7.99 18.66
CA ASP A 41 1.47 9.40 19.06
C ASP A 41 0.05 9.94 19.27
N THR A 42 -0.97 9.26 18.73
CA THR A 42 -2.37 9.65 18.85
C THR A 42 -3.08 8.81 19.92
N SER A 43 -3.88 9.44 20.78
CA SER A 43 -4.70 8.68 21.73
C SER A 43 -5.62 7.74 20.97
N LYS A 44 -5.62 6.45 21.33
CA LYS A 44 -6.51 5.44 20.72
C LYS A 44 -7.96 5.90 20.59
N LYS A 45 -8.48 6.66 21.56
CA LYS A 45 -9.88 7.13 21.57
C LYS A 45 -10.19 8.14 20.47
N GLU A 46 -9.17 8.75 19.89
CA GLU A 46 -9.26 9.74 18.80
C GLU A 46 -9.13 9.07 17.42
N ILE A 47 -8.72 7.80 17.36
CA ILE A 47 -8.53 7.07 16.10
C ILE A 47 -9.83 6.36 15.73
N GLY A 48 -10.55 6.90 14.76
CA GLY A 48 -11.78 6.30 14.22
C GLY A 48 -11.53 5.13 13.26
N LEU A 49 -10.50 5.22 12.42
CA LEU A 49 -10.15 4.22 11.41
C LEU A 49 -8.67 4.35 11.04
N VAL A 50 -7.98 3.22 10.88
CA VAL A 50 -6.67 3.13 10.21
C VAL A 50 -6.86 2.50 8.84
N PHE A 51 -6.40 3.18 7.78
CA PHE A 51 -6.46 2.63 6.42
C PHE A 51 -5.07 2.51 5.82
N ALA A 52 -4.66 1.29 5.44
CA ALA A 52 -3.41 1.07 4.73
C ALA A 52 -3.66 0.72 3.26
N MET A 53 -3.24 1.62 2.36
CA MET A 53 -3.16 1.33 0.93
C MET A 53 -1.73 0.93 0.56
N TRP A 54 -1.49 -0.36 0.40
CA TRP A 54 -0.17 -0.93 0.14
C TRP A 54 0.32 -0.67 -1.27
N SER A 55 1.61 -0.40 -1.36
CA SER A 55 2.35 -0.04 -2.57
C SER A 55 2.95 -1.28 -3.25
N GLU A 56 3.79 -1.06 -4.27
CA GLU A 56 4.49 -2.16 -4.93
C GLU A 56 5.57 -2.75 -4.02
N PHE A 57 5.66 -4.08 -4.00
CA PHE A 57 6.58 -4.81 -3.12
C PHE A 57 8.07 -4.53 -3.33
N PRO A 58 8.58 -4.33 -4.57
CA PRO A 58 10.01 -4.07 -4.77
C PRO A 58 10.49 -2.71 -4.29
N ARG A 59 9.61 -1.82 -3.79
CA ARG A 59 10.03 -0.54 -3.23
C ARG A 59 10.73 -0.76 -1.89
N LEU A 60 11.79 0.00 -1.68
CA LEU A 60 12.60 -0.01 -0.48
C LEU A 60 12.63 1.40 0.08
N ASP A 61 12.41 1.50 1.38
CA ASP A 61 12.42 2.75 2.13
C ASP A 61 13.55 2.66 3.17
N PHE A 62 14.36 3.70 3.28
CA PHE A 62 15.44 3.75 4.24
C PHE A 62 15.33 5.06 5.03
N GLU A 63 15.22 4.95 6.34
CA GLU A 63 15.28 6.13 7.20
C GLU A 63 16.69 6.72 7.22
N SER A 64 16.76 8.05 7.25
CA SER A 64 17.99 8.79 7.43
C SER A 64 17.72 10.01 8.30
N VAL A 65 18.79 10.63 8.80
CA VAL A 65 18.72 11.89 9.55
C VAL A 65 18.07 13.05 8.75
N ASN A 66 17.98 12.91 7.43
CA ASN A 66 17.38 13.89 6.53
C ASN A 66 16.01 13.44 6.00
N GLY A 67 15.39 12.44 6.62
CA GLY A 67 14.13 11.84 6.20
C GLY A 67 14.30 10.57 5.36
N TRP A 68 13.21 10.12 4.74
CA TRP A 68 13.12 8.84 4.05
C TRP A 68 13.79 8.86 2.67
N VAL A 69 14.74 7.96 2.46
CA VAL A 69 15.34 7.65 1.16
C VAL A 69 14.56 6.51 0.52
N LYS A 70 13.92 6.79 -0.61
CA LYS A 70 13.07 5.84 -1.33
C LYS A 70 13.75 5.37 -2.60
N THR A 71 13.79 4.06 -2.82
CA THR A 71 14.34 3.49 -4.03
C THR A 71 13.54 2.27 -4.50
N ARG A 72 13.71 1.93 -5.76
CA ARG A 72 13.11 0.73 -6.36
C ARG A 72 14.15 0.09 -7.26
N PRO A 73 14.73 -1.05 -6.88
CA PRO A 73 15.62 -1.81 -7.74
C PRO A 73 14.92 -2.10 -9.07
N ARG A 74 15.43 -1.55 -10.17
CA ARG A 74 14.80 -1.72 -11.48
C ARG A 74 15.16 -3.07 -12.07
N LYS A 75 14.15 -3.77 -12.60
CA LYS A 75 14.29 -5.08 -13.26
C LYS A 75 15.02 -4.98 -14.61
N TRP A 76 14.86 -3.86 -15.32
CA TRP A 76 15.38 -3.65 -16.68
C TRP A 76 16.34 -2.47 -16.77
N GLN A 77 17.52 -2.74 -17.34
CA GLN A 77 18.48 -1.75 -17.79
C GLN A 77 17.92 -1.09 -19.04
N LYS A 78 17.80 0.24 -19.07
CA LYS A 78 17.71 0.97 -20.35
C LYS A 78 19.14 1.29 -20.75
N GLU A 79 19.53 0.97 -21.98
CA GLU A 79 20.91 1.02 -22.48
C GLU A 79 21.58 2.40 -22.37
N ASN A 80 20.82 3.48 -22.19
CA ASN A 80 21.33 4.86 -22.16
C ASN A 80 20.79 5.64 -20.96
N LYS A 81 21.35 5.46 -19.75
CA LYS A 81 20.94 6.24 -18.57
C LYS A 81 22.09 6.87 -17.78
N PRO A 82 21.85 8.06 -17.19
CA PRO A 82 22.89 8.84 -16.53
C PRO A 82 23.47 8.09 -15.34
N ASN A 83 24.80 8.12 -15.21
CA ASN A 83 25.54 7.51 -14.11
C ASN A 83 25.33 8.36 -12.84
N ASN A 84 24.26 8.10 -12.10
CA ASN A 84 23.96 8.80 -10.85
C ASN A 84 23.89 7.83 -9.67
N LEU A 85 24.02 8.38 -8.46
CA LEU A 85 24.14 7.60 -7.22
C LEU A 85 22.99 6.61 -7.01
N ASN A 86 21.77 6.97 -7.40
CA ASN A 86 20.59 6.10 -7.26
C ASN A 86 20.69 4.84 -8.14
N TRP A 87 21.36 4.94 -9.29
CA TRP A 87 21.59 3.80 -10.18
C TRP A 87 22.66 2.86 -9.66
N GLU A 88 23.80 3.39 -9.24
CA GLU A 88 24.86 2.60 -8.61
C GLU A 88 24.32 1.88 -7.38
N PHE A 89 23.56 2.56 -6.54
CA PHE A 89 22.90 1.95 -5.39
C PHE A 89 21.94 0.82 -5.80
N SER A 90 21.09 1.04 -6.80
CA SER A 90 20.19 0.00 -7.31
C SER A 90 20.93 -1.22 -7.87
N ARG A 91 22.11 -1.02 -8.48
CA ARG A 91 22.99 -2.09 -8.97
C ARG A 91 23.53 -2.91 -7.80
N TYR A 92 24.07 -2.27 -6.76
CA TYR A 92 24.56 -2.96 -5.57
C TYR A 92 23.47 -3.75 -4.86
N LEU A 93 22.27 -3.17 -4.70
CA LEU A 93 21.13 -3.88 -4.10
C LEU A 93 20.80 -5.16 -4.88
N LYS A 94 20.84 -5.10 -6.22
CA LYS A 94 20.62 -6.27 -7.07
C LYS A 94 21.72 -7.33 -6.92
N GLU A 95 22.98 -6.92 -6.87
CA GLU A 95 24.13 -7.83 -6.65
C GLU A 95 24.03 -8.56 -5.30
N LEU A 96 23.51 -7.89 -4.28
CA LEU A 96 23.24 -8.45 -2.95
C LEU A 96 21.92 -9.24 -2.87
N GLY A 97 21.13 -9.28 -3.94
CA GLY A 97 19.81 -9.94 -3.95
C GLY A 97 18.70 -9.20 -3.18
N ILE A 98 18.94 -7.95 -2.77
CA ILE A 98 17.98 -7.13 -2.02
C ILE A 98 16.87 -6.62 -2.95
N GLY A 99 15.61 -6.75 -2.51
CA GLY A 99 14.45 -6.34 -3.30
C GLY A 99 14.18 -7.22 -4.53
N MET A 100 14.75 -8.44 -4.57
CA MET A 100 14.61 -9.38 -5.67
C MET A 100 13.63 -10.52 -5.35
N LYS A 101 12.98 -11.05 -6.38
CA LYS A 101 12.09 -12.22 -6.31
C LYS A 101 10.97 -12.05 -5.26
N ASP A 102 10.78 -13.05 -4.42
CA ASP A 102 9.77 -13.20 -3.37
C ASP A 102 10.17 -12.49 -2.05
N ALA A 103 11.43 -12.12 -1.86
CA ALA A 103 11.87 -11.41 -0.65
C ALA A 103 11.08 -10.12 -0.35
N PRO A 104 10.90 -9.17 -1.29
CA PRO A 104 10.08 -7.98 -1.04
C PRO A 104 8.61 -8.29 -0.76
N PHE A 105 8.09 -9.36 -1.37
CA PHE A 105 6.73 -9.83 -1.15
C PHE A 105 6.56 -10.37 0.28
N SER A 106 7.45 -11.27 0.71
CA SER A 106 7.47 -11.81 2.07
C SER A 106 7.65 -10.71 3.13
N LYS A 107 8.47 -9.68 2.84
CA LYS A 107 8.58 -8.49 3.70
C LYS A 107 7.24 -7.74 3.79
N SER A 108 6.55 -7.54 2.67
CA SER A 108 5.26 -6.85 2.64
C SER A 108 4.18 -7.59 3.42
N LEU A 109 4.09 -8.92 3.28
CA LEU A 109 3.12 -9.72 4.04
C LEU A 109 3.32 -9.61 5.56
N ARG A 110 4.57 -9.48 6.02
CA ARG A 110 4.85 -9.22 7.43
C ARG A 110 4.30 -7.88 7.88
N TYR A 111 4.41 -6.82 7.07
CA TYR A 111 3.82 -5.52 7.41
C TYR A 111 2.29 -5.59 7.47
N PHE A 112 1.66 -6.31 6.54
CA PHE A 112 0.20 -6.43 6.49
C PHE A 112 -0.31 -7.13 7.74
N PHE A 113 0.32 -8.26 8.08
CA PHE A 113 -0.01 -9.05 9.25
C PHE A 113 0.32 -8.29 10.54
N SER A 114 1.46 -7.59 10.61
CA SER A 114 1.83 -6.78 11.78
C SER A 114 0.83 -5.65 12.02
N LEU A 115 0.47 -4.88 10.99
CA LEU A 115 -0.52 -3.80 11.12
C LEU A 115 -1.86 -4.36 11.62
N GLN A 116 -2.33 -5.45 11.02
CA GLN A 116 -3.53 -6.16 11.45
C GLN A 116 -3.46 -6.50 12.95
N ASN A 117 -2.42 -7.19 13.41
CA ASN A 117 -2.32 -7.62 14.81
C ASN A 117 -2.23 -6.44 15.77
N ILE A 118 -1.55 -5.36 15.37
CA ILE A 118 -1.45 -4.14 16.17
C ILE A 118 -2.83 -3.49 16.29
N CYS A 119 -3.54 -3.29 15.19
CA CYS A 119 -4.89 -2.72 15.20
C CYS A 119 -5.87 -3.58 16.01
N GLU A 120 -5.84 -4.90 15.86
CA GLU A 120 -6.67 -5.83 16.63
C GLU A 120 -6.37 -5.78 18.13
N ASN A 121 -5.08 -5.82 18.51
CA ASN A 121 -4.65 -5.74 19.90
C ASN A 121 -5.05 -4.40 20.53
N MET A 122 -4.83 -3.32 19.79
CA MET A 122 -5.25 -1.99 20.18
C MET A 122 -6.77 -1.83 20.08
N ARG A 123 -7.55 -2.75 19.50
CA ARG A 123 -8.98 -2.60 19.19
C ARG A 123 -9.30 -1.28 18.48
N ILE A 124 -8.56 -1.00 17.42
CA ILE A 124 -8.76 0.13 16.51
C ILE A 124 -9.35 -0.43 15.21
N PRO A 125 -10.47 0.12 14.70
CA PRO A 125 -11.00 -0.25 13.40
C PRO A 125 -9.96 -0.02 12.30
N TYR A 126 -9.80 -0.99 11.39
CA TYR A 126 -8.82 -0.87 10.32
C TYR A 126 -9.28 -1.55 9.04
N LEU A 127 -8.79 -1.04 7.91
CA LEU A 127 -8.90 -1.67 6.60
C LEU A 127 -7.55 -1.62 5.89
N GLN A 128 -7.31 -2.63 5.07
CA GLN A 128 -6.12 -2.75 4.23
C GLN A 128 -6.53 -3.01 2.79
N MET A 129 -5.75 -2.50 1.84
CA MET A 129 -5.95 -2.81 0.42
C MET A 129 -4.62 -2.71 -0.33
N GLN A 130 -4.43 -3.56 -1.33
CA GLN A 130 -3.35 -3.38 -2.28
C GLN A 130 -3.73 -2.32 -3.33
N GLY A 131 -2.96 -1.23 -3.45
CA GLY A 131 -3.27 -0.13 -4.36
C GLY A 131 -2.92 -0.42 -5.83
N ILE A 132 -1.85 -1.18 -6.04
CA ILE A 132 -1.29 -1.45 -7.38
C ILE A 132 -1.08 -2.93 -7.60
N LEU A 133 -1.19 -3.38 -8.85
CA LEU A 133 -1.00 -4.78 -9.23
C LEU A 133 0.22 -5.37 -8.51
N PRO A 134 0.02 -6.35 -7.61
CA PRO A 134 1.12 -6.95 -6.90
C PRO A 134 2.00 -7.65 -7.93
N CYS A 135 3.28 -7.27 -8.03
CA CYS A 135 4.25 -7.92 -8.91
C CYS A 135 4.63 -9.32 -8.38
N VAL A 136 3.63 -10.17 -8.14
CA VAL A 136 3.72 -11.44 -7.43
C VAL A 136 3.33 -12.57 -8.34
N ARG A 137 4.02 -13.70 -8.17
CA ARG A 137 3.59 -14.96 -8.75
C ARG A 137 2.59 -15.61 -7.78
N PRO A 138 1.42 -16.08 -8.24
CA PRO A 138 0.43 -16.74 -7.37
C PRO A 138 1.05 -17.79 -6.44
N LYS A 139 2.01 -18.56 -6.97
CA LYS A 139 2.78 -19.57 -6.22
C LYS A 139 3.45 -19.01 -4.95
N TRP A 140 4.02 -17.81 -5.00
CA TRP A 140 4.68 -17.20 -3.83
C TRP A 140 3.70 -16.95 -2.69
N LEU A 141 2.47 -16.56 -3.00
CA LEU A 141 1.44 -16.37 -1.98
C LEU A 141 0.93 -17.70 -1.44
N LEU A 142 0.66 -18.68 -2.31
CA LEU A 142 0.22 -20.02 -1.92
C LEU A 142 1.23 -20.75 -1.03
N GLU A 143 2.53 -20.49 -1.20
CA GLU A 143 3.60 -21.08 -0.38
C GLU A 143 3.90 -20.25 0.88
N SER A 144 3.26 -19.09 1.06
CA SER A 144 3.50 -18.23 2.21
C SER A 144 2.78 -18.73 3.46
N SER A 145 3.47 -18.70 4.60
CA SER A 145 2.88 -18.96 5.92
C SER A 145 1.89 -17.88 6.39
N PHE A 146 1.69 -16.81 5.61
CA PHE A 146 0.77 -15.73 5.93
C PHE A 146 -0.56 -15.83 5.16
N ILE A 147 -0.69 -16.73 4.18
CA ILE A 147 -1.87 -16.76 3.30
C ILE A 147 -3.18 -16.94 4.06
N ASP A 148 -3.15 -17.77 5.10
CA ASP A 148 -4.25 -18.14 5.99
C ASP A 148 -4.30 -17.27 7.26
N LYS A 149 -3.42 -16.27 7.37
CA LYS A 149 -3.30 -15.41 8.56
C LYS A 149 -3.81 -13.99 8.35
N ILE A 150 -3.92 -13.55 7.10
CA ILE A 150 -4.49 -12.24 6.77
C ILE A 150 -6.01 -12.37 6.81
N ASP A 151 -6.67 -11.48 7.55
CA ASP A 151 -8.13 -11.45 7.65
C ASP A 151 -8.75 -10.80 6.40
N GLU A 152 -9.52 -11.57 5.64
CA GLU A 152 -10.21 -11.11 4.43
C GLU A 152 -11.35 -10.12 4.73
N ASN A 153 -11.82 -10.07 5.99
CA ASN A 153 -12.82 -9.08 6.39
C ASN A 153 -12.23 -7.67 6.42
N THR A 154 -10.98 -7.54 6.85
CA THR A 154 -10.28 -6.27 6.96
C THR A 154 -9.32 -6.00 5.81
N PHE A 155 -9.07 -6.98 4.93
CA PHE A 155 -8.26 -6.82 3.73
C PHE A 155 -9.10 -6.85 2.45
N ILE A 156 -9.36 -5.67 1.89
CA ILE A 156 -10.14 -5.50 0.65
C ILE A 156 -9.41 -6.14 -0.53
N GLY A 157 -10.05 -7.14 -1.12
CA GLY A 157 -9.57 -7.84 -2.31
C GLY A 157 -8.53 -8.92 -2.07
N TRP A 158 -8.28 -9.33 -0.82
CA TRP A 158 -7.43 -10.49 -0.51
C TRP A 158 -7.92 -11.73 -1.28
N PRO A 159 -7.04 -12.56 -1.90
CA PRO A 159 -5.57 -12.60 -1.88
C PRO A 159 -4.83 -11.60 -2.80
N MET A 160 -5.43 -10.47 -3.17
CA MET A 160 -4.91 -9.37 -4.02
C MET A 160 -4.58 -9.72 -5.47
N VAL A 161 -4.46 -11.02 -5.77
CA VAL A 161 -3.98 -11.58 -7.03
C VAL A 161 -5.18 -12.10 -7.83
N PRO A 162 -5.46 -11.54 -9.03
CA PRO A 162 -6.59 -11.94 -9.87
C PRO A 162 -6.66 -13.43 -10.21
N GLU A 163 -5.51 -14.07 -10.44
CA GLU A 163 -5.41 -15.50 -10.72
C GLU A 163 -5.87 -16.37 -9.55
N LEU A 164 -5.88 -15.81 -8.34
CA LEU A 164 -6.39 -16.43 -7.11
C LEU A 164 -7.77 -15.85 -6.71
N ARG A 165 -8.50 -15.23 -7.66
CA ARG A 165 -9.79 -14.56 -7.47
C ARG A 165 -9.76 -13.35 -6.52
N GLY A 166 -8.57 -12.88 -6.14
CA GLY A 166 -8.39 -11.62 -5.43
C GLY A 166 -8.34 -10.44 -6.41
N TYR A 167 -8.13 -9.24 -5.89
CA TYR A 167 -7.97 -8.03 -6.70
C TYR A 167 -7.24 -6.94 -5.92
N CYS A 168 -6.63 -6.00 -6.66
CA CYS A 168 -6.08 -4.76 -6.11
C CYS A 168 -6.84 -3.56 -6.68
N LEU A 169 -6.60 -2.36 -6.17
CA LEU A 169 -7.33 -1.16 -6.60
C LEU A 169 -7.16 -0.89 -8.09
N SER A 170 -5.97 -1.12 -8.65
CA SER A 170 -5.73 -0.99 -10.10
C SER A 170 -6.61 -1.91 -10.95
N ASN A 171 -7.08 -3.05 -10.43
CA ASN A 171 -8.02 -3.91 -11.16
C ASN A 171 -9.46 -3.34 -11.17
N MET A 172 -9.78 -2.45 -10.23
CA MET A 172 -11.12 -1.90 -10.05
C MET A 172 -11.33 -0.57 -10.78
N LEU A 173 -10.24 0.13 -11.12
CA LEU A 173 -10.31 1.39 -11.83
C LEU A 173 -10.48 1.16 -13.34
N LEU A 174 -11.51 1.78 -13.91
CA LEU A 174 -11.75 1.81 -15.35
C LEU A 174 -10.89 2.89 -16.03
N LYS A 175 -10.86 2.90 -17.36
CA LYS A 175 -10.05 3.85 -18.13
C LYS A 175 -10.49 5.30 -17.89
N GLU A 176 -11.78 5.51 -17.70
CA GLU A 176 -12.39 6.80 -17.36
C GLU A 176 -12.11 7.25 -15.93
N HIS A 177 -11.64 6.37 -15.04
CA HIS A 177 -11.28 6.70 -13.65
C HIS A 177 -9.83 7.16 -13.51
N VAL A 178 -9.01 7.06 -14.55
CA VAL A 178 -7.57 7.32 -14.48
C VAL A 178 -7.12 8.37 -15.48
N MET A 179 -6.03 9.06 -15.15
CA MET A 179 -5.28 9.92 -16.05
C MET A 179 -4.34 9.08 -16.94
N SER A 180 -3.61 9.76 -17.83
CA SER A 180 -2.65 9.12 -18.75
C SER A 180 -1.50 8.38 -18.05
N ASP A 181 -1.17 8.77 -16.83
CA ASP A 181 -0.13 8.17 -15.99
C ASP A 181 -0.67 7.11 -15.00
N LEU A 182 -1.93 6.71 -15.18
CA LEU A 182 -2.67 5.72 -14.39
C LEU A 182 -3.02 6.15 -12.96
N HIS A 183 -2.70 7.39 -12.54
CA HIS A 183 -3.23 7.92 -11.29
C HIS A 183 -4.74 8.18 -11.40
N PRO A 184 -5.51 8.03 -10.32
CA PRO A 184 -6.93 8.35 -10.34
C PRO A 184 -7.15 9.81 -10.72
N ASN A 185 -8.16 10.05 -11.55
CA ASN A 185 -8.71 11.39 -11.77
C ASN A 185 -9.81 11.68 -10.73
N GLU A 186 -10.51 12.81 -10.87
CA GLU A 186 -11.58 13.20 -9.93
C GLU A 186 -12.65 12.11 -9.76
N GLU A 187 -13.14 11.51 -10.85
CA GLU A 187 -14.15 10.44 -10.79
C GLU A 187 -13.56 9.16 -10.19
N GLY A 188 -12.30 8.85 -10.50
CA GLY A 188 -11.58 7.75 -9.86
C GLY A 188 -11.48 7.93 -8.34
N HIS A 189 -11.20 9.14 -7.85
CA HIS A 189 -11.17 9.41 -6.42
C HIS A 189 -12.54 9.27 -5.75
N LYS A 190 -13.62 9.73 -6.40
CA LYS A 190 -15.00 9.51 -5.92
C LYS A 190 -15.31 8.02 -5.86
N TYR A 191 -14.99 7.27 -6.91
CA TYR A 191 -15.20 5.82 -6.97
C TYR A 191 -14.48 5.07 -5.85
N ILE A 192 -13.21 5.41 -5.59
CA ILE A 192 -12.44 4.79 -4.49
C ILE A 192 -13.07 5.09 -3.14
N ALA A 193 -13.50 6.33 -2.90
CA ALA A 193 -14.14 6.70 -1.65
C ALA A 193 -15.46 5.95 -1.43
N GLU A 194 -16.30 5.82 -2.46
CA GLU A 194 -17.55 5.03 -2.37
C GLU A 194 -17.29 3.54 -2.15
N LEU A 195 -16.28 2.98 -2.81
CA LEU A 195 -15.86 1.59 -2.62
C LEU A 195 -15.53 1.32 -1.14
N VAL A 196 -14.65 2.15 -0.57
CA VAL A 196 -14.19 1.97 0.81
C VAL A 196 -15.32 2.26 1.79
N TYR A 197 -16.10 3.32 1.57
CA TYR A 197 -17.25 3.66 2.41
C TYR A 197 -18.30 2.54 2.40
N GLY A 198 -18.58 1.95 1.24
CA GLY A 198 -19.46 0.79 1.11
C GLY A 198 -18.91 -0.42 1.87
N ARG A 199 -17.59 -0.65 1.88
CA ARG A 199 -16.99 -1.74 2.66
C ARG A 199 -17.12 -1.53 4.17
N ILE A 200 -16.97 -0.29 4.64
CA ILE A 200 -17.11 0.06 6.06
C ILE A 200 -18.55 -0.15 6.55
N ASN A 201 -19.54 0.22 5.73
CA ASN A 201 -20.95 0.23 6.15
C ASN A 201 -21.72 -1.06 5.80
N ASN A 202 -21.19 -1.91 4.92
CA ASN A 202 -21.76 -3.24 4.70
C ASN A 202 -21.20 -4.21 5.75
N GLU A 203 -21.87 -4.25 6.91
CA GLU A 203 -21.97 -5.48 7.69
C GLU A 203 -22.76 -6.50 6.86
N GLY A 204 -22.04 -7.40 6.20
CA GLY A 204 -22.60 -8.58 5.53
C GLY A 204 -21.78 -9.80 5.94
#